data_AF-A0A1G7XD44-F1
#
_entry.id   AF-A0A1G7XD44-F1
#
_cell.length_a   1.000
_cell.length_b   1.000
_cell.length_c   1.000
_cell.angle_alpha   90.00
_cell.angle_beta   90.00
_cell.angle_gamma   90.00
#
_symmetry.space_group_name_H-M   'P 1'
#
loop_
_entity.id
_entity.type
_entity.pdbx_description
1 polymer ?
#
loop_
_entity_poly.entity_id
_entity_poly.type
_entity_poly.pdbx_seq_one_letter_code
_entity_poly.pdbx_strand_id
1 'polypeptide(L)' 'MNRIEILVNSADEMCQTMKTLQHSYPNATFEKLEYIGIENGQLSIKLSYILN' A
#
# COMPACT_ATOMS: atom_id res chain seq x y z
N MET A 1 -13.64 -9.75 -7.99
CA MET A 1 -12.66 -9.47 -6.92
C MET A 1 -12.18 -8.04 -7.11
N ASN A 2 -12.39 -7.18 -6.12
CA ASN A 2 -11.98 -5.78 -6.20
C ASN A 2 -10.56 -5.63 -5.64
N ARG A 3 -9.72 -4.80 -6.27
CA ARG A 3 -8.31 -4.59 -5.88
C ARG A 3 -8.11 -3.13 -5.48
N ILE A 4 -7.36 -2.90 -4.40
CA ILE A 4 -6.86 -1.58 -4.02
C ILE A 4 -5.36 -1.56 -4.29
N GLU A 5 -4.89 -0.51 -4.96
CA GLU A 5 -3.46 -0.25 -5.18
C GLU A 5 -3.13 1.14 -4.66
N ILE A 6 -2.09 1.25 -3.82
CA ILE A 6 -1.68 2.52 -3.21
C ILE A 6 -0.19 2.71 -3.42
N LEU A 7 0.18 3.91 -3.86
CA LEU A 7 1.57 4.36 -3.93
C LEU A 7 1.93 5.08 -2.63
N VAL A 8 3.08 4.73 -2.06
CA VAL A 8 3.65 5.35 -0.85
C VAL A 8 5.11 5.67 -1.09
N ASN A 9 5.59 6.78 -0.53
CA ASN A 9 6.91 7.35 -0.83
C ASN A 9 7.92 7.21 0.32
N SER A 10 7.53 6.56 1.42
CA SER A 10 8.37 6.32 2.59
C SER A 10 7.90 5.12 3.42
N ALA A 11 8.78 4.61 4.29
CA ALA A 11 8.44 3.54 5.22
C ALA A 11 7.39 3.96 6.27
N ASP A 12 7.43 5.22 6.73
CA ASP A 12 6.44 5.76 7.65
C ASP A 12 5.05 5.85 7.02
N GLU A 13 4.99 6.37 5.79
CA GLU A 13 3.75 6.45 5.01
C GLU A 13 3.17 5.07 4.71
N MET A 14 4.03 4.11 4.37
CA MET A 14 3.64 2.70 4.23
C MET A 14 2.96 2.19 5.51
N CYS A 15 3.60 2.35 6.68
CA CYS A 15 3.06 1.86 7.95
C CYS A 15 1.71 2.51 8.30
N GLN A 16 1.59 3.82 8.12
CA GLN A 16 0.34 4.57 8.32
C GLN A 16 -0.77 4.10 7.38
N THR A 17 -0.43 3.91 6.10
CA THR A 17 -1.35 3.46 5.05
C THR A 17 -1.87 2.05 5.33
N MET A 18 -0.98 1.12 5.68
CA MET A 18 -1.38 -0.26 6.00
C MET A 18 -2.31 -0.32 7.21
N LYS A 19 -2.03 0.47 8.26
CA LYS A 19 -2.90 0.56 9.46
C LYS A 19 -4.27 1.13 9.11
N THR A 20 -4.30 2.21 8.33
CA THR A 20 -5.55 2.85 7.89
C THR A 20 -6.38 1.87 7.05
N LEU A 21 -5.76 1.19 6.10
CA LEU A 21 -6.43 0.18 5.28
C LEU A 21 -7.00 -0.97 6.10
N GLN A 22 -6.23 -1.51 7.06
CA GLN A 22 -6.71 -2.58 7.93
C GLN A 22 -7.91 -2.15 8.78
N HIS A 23 -7.97 -0.87 9.18
CA HIS A 23 -9.10 -0.33 9.93
C HIS A 23 -10.34 -0.08 9.05
N SER A 24 -10.16 0.51 7.86
CA SER A 24 -11.26 0.84 6.95
C SER A 24 -11.80 -0.37 6.19
N TYR A 25 -10.94 -1.35 5.90
CA TYR A 25 -11.27 -2.56 5.14
C TYR A 25 -10.70 -3.79 5.88
N PRO A 26 -11.31 -4.21 7.00
CA PRO A 26 -10.79 -5.30 7.81
C PRO A 26 -10.72 -6.65 7.08
N ASN A 27 -11.50 -6.82 6.00
CA ASN A 27 -11.49 -8.00 5.14
C ASN A 27 -10.50 -7.90 3.96
N ALA A 28 -9.82 -6.76 3.80
CA ALA A 28 -8.80 -6.60 2.77
C ALA A 28 -7.60 -7.50 3.10
N THR A 29 -7.18 -8.30 2.11
CA THR A 29 -5.99 -9.15 2.23
C THR A 29 -4.83 -8.48 1.52
N PHE A 30 -3.72 -8.29 2.21
CA PHE A 30 -2.48 -7.83 1.59
C PHE A 30 -1.98 -8.87 0.57
N GLU A 31 -1.76 -8.44 -0.67
CA GLU A 31 -1.30 -9.30 -1.76
C GLU A 31 0.20 -9.18 -1.98
N LYS A 32 0.68 -7.95 -2.25
CA LYS A 32 2.09 -7.72 -2.57
C LYS A 32 2.55 -6.29 -2.28
N LEU A 33 3.86 -6.16 -2.12
CA LEU A 33 4.61 -4.92 -2.13
C LEU A 33 5.56 -4.94 -3.32
N GLU A 34 5.55 -3.86 -4.11
CA GLU A 34 6.36 -3.72 -5.32
C GLU A 34 7.16 -2.41 -5.25
N TYR A 35 8.49 -2.51 -5.35
CA TYR A 35 9.33 -1.33 -5.51
C TYR A 35 9.14 -0.76 -6.92
N ILE A 36 8.76 0.51 -7.01
CA ILE A 36 8.48 1.19 -8.28
C ILE A 36 9.70 1.99 -8.73
N GLY A 37 10.38 2.67 -7.81
CA GLY A 37 11.52 3.50 -8.16
C GLY A 37 11.84 4.56 -7.12
N ILE A 38 12.61 5.56 -7.54
CA ILE A 38 12.82 6.79 -6.79
C ILE A 38 12.19 7.93 -7.60
N GLU A 39 11.22 8.61 -7.03
CA GLU A 39 10.55 9.77 -7.62
C GLU A 39 10.85 11.00 -6.75
N ASN A 40 11.40 12.06 -7.35
CA ASN A 40 11.79 13.28 -6.63
C ASN A 40 12.70 13.06 -5.40
N GLY A 41 13.55 12.02 -5.44
CA GLY A 41 14.44 11.66 -4.34
C GLY A 41 13.77 10.86 -3.21
N GLN A 42 12.51 10.45 -3.37
CA GLN A 42 11.77 9.64 -2.41
C GLN A 42 11.50 8.23 -2.96
N LEU A 43 11.43 7.25 -2.06
CA LEU A 43 11.27 5.83 -2.39
C LEU A 43 9.82 5.52 -2.74
N SER A 44 9.49 5.31 -4.01
CA SER A 44 8.14 4.99 -4.47
C SER A 44 7.90 3.47 -4.40
N ILE A 45 6.92 3.06 -3.61
CA ILE A 45 6.50 1.68 -3.39
C ILE A 45 5.00 1.57 -3.65
N LYS A 46 4.59 0.49 -4.33
CA LYS A 46 3.17 0.15 -4.51
C LYS A 46 2.76 -0.98 -3.58
N LEU A 47 1.70 -0.75 -2.82
CA LEU A 47 1.02 -1.75 -2.00
C LEU A 47 -0.23 -2.23 -2.73
N SER A 48 -0.46 -3.54 -2.75
CA SER A 48 -1.62 -4.16 -3.39
C SER A 48 -2.44 -4.97 -2.39
N TYR A 49 -3.75 -4.77 -2.40
CA TYR A 49 -4.71 -5.46 -1.54
C TYR A 49 -5.89 -6.01 -2.36
N ILE A 50 -6.40 -7.16 -1.95
CA ILE A 50 -7.64 -7.76 -2.48
C ILE A 50 -8.77 -7.52 -1.47
N LEU A 51 -9.89 -6.97 -1.94
CA LEU A 51 -11.12 -6.84 -1.19
C LEU A 51 -11.99 -8.09 -1.40
N ASN A 52 -12.29 -8.77 -0.30
CA ASN A 52 -13.19 -9.93 -0.25
C ASN A 52 -14.62 -9.51 0.06
#